data_AF-A0A090L9Z6-F1
#
_entry.id   AF-A0A090L9Z6-F1
#
_cell.length_a   1.000
_cell.length_b   1.000
_cell.length_c   1.000
_cell.angle_alpha   90.00
_cell.angle_beta   90.00
_cell.angle_gamma   90.00
#
_symmetry.space_group_name_H-M   'P 1'
#
loop_
_entity.id
_entity.type
_entity.pdbx_description
1 polymer ?
#
loop_
_entity_poly.entity_id
_entity_poly.type
_entity_poly.pdbx_seq_one_letter_code
_entity_poly.pdbx_strand_id
1 'polypeptide(L)'
;MGSRITSLIAVILTIIFLIISGVLFFLGFINFKPESLKDISKIKEVKTDLSKLPIIDVEEYLKKNRENQASISFINDTEITKGSLYTYPKCFYIEKSIKELTEYKDLSSFKPSLELGQSVKFNILPGPNAKSTIDFCGKHNTLFIIQAVVVGTGSISAVLQVIISVLTILIIFGCCKYSNMPLVVAVIGLFGFICAAACLGGFVYFTKSYYTLRGLESKEVAETYGLPEQGNNIYYLLACGGVLVSNLVFVIMMFVACGQRKKEIIVDATTTLKGK
;
A
#
# COMPACT_ATOMS: atom_id res chain seq x y z
N MET A 1 -20.44 -24.58 -25.24
CA MET A 1 -20.16 -23.15 -25.52
C MET A 1 -20.18 -22.26 -24.27
N GLY A 2 -20.93 -22.62 -23.22
CA GLY A 2 -21.06 -21.77 -22.02
C GLY A 2 -19.73 -21.51 -21.30
N SER A 3 -18.88 -22.53 -21.14
CA SER A 3 -17.63 -22.36 -20.38
C SER A 3 -16.68 -21.36 -21.04
N ARG A 4 -16.62 -21.34 -22.38
CA ARG A 4 -15.76 -20.42 -23.14
C ARG A 4 -16.22 -18.97 -22.98
N ILE A 5 -17.52 -18.72 -23.00
CA ILE A 5 -18.10 -17.38 -22.83
C ILE A 5 -17.85 -16.89 -21.40
N THR A 6 -18.11 -17.72 -20.39
CA THR A 6 -17.84 -17.40 -18.98
C THR A 6 -16.36 -17.10 -18.75
N SER A 7 -15.46 -17.92 -19.32
CA SER A 7 -14.02 -17.69 -19.25
C SER A 7 -13.57 -16.40 -19.93
N LEU A 8 -14.16 -16.06 -21.08
CA LEU A 8 -13.87 -14.80 -21.77
C LEU A 8 -14.28 -13.58 -20.94
N ILE A 9 -15.50 -13.61 -20.38
CA ILE A 9 -16.01 -12.54 -19.52
C ILE A 9 -15.12 -12.39 -18.28
N ALA A 10 -14.70 -13.50 -17.67
CA ALA A 10 -13.80 -13.48 -16.51
C ALA A 10 -12.49 -12.76 -16.82
N VAL A 11 -11.85 -13.09 -17.95
CA VAL A 11 -10.60 -12.45 -18.39
C VAL A 11 -10.78 -10.95 -18.62
N ILE A 12 -11.85 -10.55 -19.31
CA ILE A 12 -12.12 -9.13 -19.59
C ILE A 12 -12.30 -8.34 -18.29
N LEU A 13 -13.16 -8.82 -17.38
CA LEU A 13 -13.42 -8.14 -16.11
C LEU A 13 -12.14 -8.04 -15.26
N THR A 14 -11.39 -9.14 -15.18
CA THR A 14 -10.11 -9.18 -14.46
C THR A 14 -9.12 -8.16 -14.99
N ILE A 15 -8.95 -8.07 -16.32
CA ILE A 15 -7.99 -7.15 -16.94
C ILE A 15 -8.39 -5.70 -16.63
N ILE A 16 -9.69 -5.38 -16.71
CA ILE A 16 -10.20 -4.04 -16.36
C ILE A 16 -9.83 -3.69 -14.91
N PHE A 17 -10.14 -4.57 -13.95
CA PHE A 17 -9.80 -4.31 -12.55
C PHE A 17 -8.29 -4.24 -12.31
N LEU A 18 -7.49 -5.05 -13.01
CA LEU A 18 -6.03 -5.02 -12.90
C LEU A 18 -5.46 -3.68 -13.41
N ILE A 19 -5.95 -3.18 -14.55
CA ILE A 19 -5.55 -1.87 -15.09
C ILE A 19 -5.92 -0.74 -14.13
N ILE A 20 -7.17 -0.72 -13.64
CA ILE A 20 -7.62 0.28 -12.66
C ILE A 20 -6.74 0.23 -11.41
N SER A 21 -6.47 -0.96 -10.88
CA SER A 21 -5.64 -1.14 -9.69
C SER A 21 -4.20 -0.69 -9.92
N GLY A 22 -3.63 -0.98 -11.10
CA GLY A 22 -2.31 -0.51 -11.51
C GLY A 22 -2.24 1.02 -11.57
N VAL A 23 -3.21 1.66 -12.21
CA VAL A 23 -3.31 3.14 -12.26
C VAL A 23 -3.42 3.74 -10.86
N LEU A 24 -4.29 3.18 -10.00
CA LEU A 24 -4.43 3.62 -8.61
C LEU A 24 -3.11 3.45 -7.83
N PHE A 25 -2.39 2.35 -8.03
CA PHE A 25 -1.08 2.14 -7.43
C PHE A 25 -0.09 3.23 -7.87
N PHE A 26 0.03 3.52 -9.16
CA PHE A 26 0.92 4.58 -9.64
C PHE A 26 0.51 5.98 -9.16
N LEU A 27 -0.79 6.29 -9.10
CA LEU A 27 -1.29 7.53 -8.51
C LEU A 27 -0.96 7.63 -7.02
N GLY A 28 -1.10 6.53 -6.29
CA GLY A 28 -0.68 6.44 -4.89
C GLY A 28 0.82 6.66 -4.75
N PHE A 29 1.65 6.11 -5.63
CA PHE A 29 3.10 6.30 -5.59
C PHE A 29 3.51 7.75 -5.87
N ILE A 30 2.92 8.38 -6.88
CA ILE A 30 3.23 9.77 -7.27
C ILE A 30 2.76 10.75 -6.19
N ASN A 31 1.54 10.61 -5.69
CA ASN A 31 0.99 11.55 -4.71
C ASN A 31 1.63 11.40 -3.31
N PHE A 32 2.15 10.22 -2.98
CA PHE A 32 2.69 9.90 -1.65
C PHE A 32 4.22 9.91 -1.58
N LYS A 33 4.88 10.26 -2.68
CA LYS A 33 6.30 10.60 -2.63
C LYS A 33 6.48 11.84 -1.76
N PRO A 34 7.42 11.85 -0.81
CA PRO A 34 7.78 13.07 -0.05
C PRO A 34 8.28 14.21 -0.96
N GLU A 35 8.59 13.91 -2.22
CA GLU A 35 8.91 14.86 -3.31
C GLU A 35 7.67 15.60 -3.85
N SER A 36 6.47 15.06 -3.63
CA SER A 36 5.19 15.61 -4.09
C SER A 36 4.68 16.60 -3.04
N LEU A 37 5.00 17.86 -3.27
CA LEU A 37 4.59 19.02 -2.47
C LEU A 37 3.08 19.27 -2.47
N LYS A 38 2.27 18.40 -3.07
CA LYS A 38 0.81 18.52 -3.05
C LYS A 38 0.23 18.52 -1.63
N ASP A 39 0.91 17.89 -0.68
CA ASP A 39 0.51 17.95 0.73
C ASP A 39 1.01 19.23 1.42
N ILE A 40 2.15 19.79 0.99
CA ILE A 40 2.60 21.10 1.46
C ILE A 40 1.72 22.22 0.87
N SER A 41 1.32 22.13 -0.40
CA SER A 41 0.47 23.14 -1.04
C SER A 41 -0.89 23.27 -0.36
N LYS A 42 -1.40 22.18 0.25
CA LYS A 42 -2.60 22.21 1.10
C LYS A 42 -2.43 23.04 2.37
N ILE A 43 -1.20 23.27 2.85
CA ILE A 43 -0.93 24.15 4.00
C ILE A 43 -1.40 25.59 3.68
N LYS A 44 -1.41 26.01 2.40
CA LYS A 44 -1.94 27.31 1.97
C LYS A 44 -3.44 27.35 1.71
N GLU A 45 -4.04 26.24 1.28
CA GLU A 45 -5.38 26.26 0.69
C GLU A 45 -6.52 26.41 1.71
N VAL A 46 -6.30 26.08 2.98
CA VAL A 46 -7.27 26.30 4.07
C VAL A 46 -6.49 26.56 5.36
N LYS A 47 -7.10 27.23 6.36
CA LYS A 47 -6.68 27.16 7.78
C LYS A 47 -6.74 25.70 8.26
N THR A 48 -5.90 24.86 7.71
CA THR A 48 -6.00 23.41 7.82
C THR A 48 -5.48 23.02 9.20
N ASP A 49 -6.20 22.11 9.84
CA ASP A 49 -5.74 21.42 11.03
C ASP A 49 -4.44 20.66 10.68
N LEU A 50 -3.30 21.27 10.99
CA LEU A 50 -1.96 20.77 10.65
C LEU A 50 -1.73 19.36 11.20
N SER A 51 -2.48 18.95 12.23
CA SER A 51 -2.44 17.60 12.80
C SER A 51 -2.82 16.49 11.80
N LYS A 52 -3.52 16.84 10.71
CA LYS A 52 -3.90 15.91 9.63
C LYS A 52 -2.83 15.74 8.56
N LEU A 53 -1.84 16.62 8.54
CA LEU A 53 -0.69 16.50 7.66
C LEU A 53 0.40 15.75 8.42
N PRO A 54 1.13 14.83 7.77
CA PRO A 54 2.17 14.05 8.44
C PRO A 54 3.46 14.86 8.69
N ILE A 55 3.33 16.14 9.04
CA ILE A 55 4.40 17.11 9.24
C ILE A 55 4.30 17.70 10.65
N ILE A 56 5.43 17.89 11.30
CA ILE A 56 5.54 18.61 12.58
C ILE A 56 6.43 19.83 12.40
N ASP A 57 6.11 20.91 13.11
CA ASP A 57 7.04 22.02 13.30
C ASP A 57 8.02 21.65 14.41
N VAL A 58 9.31 21.62 14.09
CA VAL A 58 10.35 21.11 15.01
C VAL A 58 10.43 21.96 16.27
N GLU A 59 10.36 23.29 16.14
CA GLU A 59 10.51 24.20 17.27
C GLU A 59 9.35 24.05 18.25
N GLU A 60 8.12 24.03 17.74
CA GLU A 60 6.91 23.86 18.55
C GLU A 60 6.85 22.48 19.19
N TYR A 61 7.20 21.44 18.43
CA TYR A 61 7.20 20.06 18.90
C TYR A 61 8.18 19.84 20.06
N LEU A 62 9.42 20.31 19.93
CA LEU A 62 10.44 20.18 20.97
C LEU A 62 10.09 20.97 22.23
N LYS A 63 9.49 22.17 22.08
CA LYS A 63 8.98 22.94 23.22
C LYS A 63 7.90 22.18 24.00
N LYS A 64 6.95 21.55 23.30
CA LYS A 64 5.87 20.76 23.92
C LYS A 64 6.39 19.47 24.59
N ASN A 65 7.41 18.84 24.00
CA ASN A 65 7.90 17.52 24.43
C ASN A 65 9.24 17.57 25.17
N ARG A 66 9.60 18.71 25.75
CA ARG A 66 10.85 18.89 26.51
C ARG A 66 10.96 17.92 27.69
N GLU A 67 9.84 17.63 28.34
CA GLU A 67 9.76 16.71 29.48
C GLU A 67 9.83 15.23 29.04
N ASN A 68 9.52 14.93 27.77
CA ASN A 68 9.52 13.58 27.20
C ASN A 68 10.86 13.20 26.55
N GLN A 69 11.92 13.96 26.83
CA GLN A 69 13.27 13.77 26.28
C GLN A 69 13.31 13.71 24.74
N ALA A 70 12.39 14.41 24.08
CA ALA A 70 12.38 14.47 22.62
C ALA A 70 13.56 15.29 22.11
N SER A 71 14.30 14.75 21.14
CA SER A 71 15.36 15.48 20.43
C SER A 71 15.43 15.06 18.97
N ILE A 72 15.77 16.02 18.11
CA ILE A 72 15.92 15.81 16.67
C ILE A 72 17.31 16.28 16.29
N SER A 73 18.08 15.43 15.64
CA SER A 73 19.43 15.74 15.20
C SER A 73 19.69 15.19 13.81
N PHE A 74 20.70 15.74 13.13
CA PHE A 74 21.26 15.10 11.96
C PHE A 74 22.02 13.82 12.34
N ILE A 75 22.34 12.95 11.37
CA ILE A 75 23.11 11.71 11.61
C ILE A 75 24.48 12.00 12.26
N ASN A 76 25.08 13.15 11.95
CA ASN A 76 26.33 13.63 12.53
C ASN A 76 26.15 14.25 13.94
N ASP A 77 24.99 14.04 14.56
CA ASP A 77 24.61 14.51 15.89
C ASP A 77 24.54 16.04 16.04
N THR A 78 24.48 16.78 14.92
CA THR A 78 24.16 18.21 14.95
C THR A 78 22.68 18.38 15.28
N GLU A 79 22.37 19.08 16.38
CA GLU A 79 21.00 19.29 16.84
C GLU A 79 20.18 20.17 15.88
N ILE A 80 18.93 19.80 15.68
CA ILE A 80 17.96 20.52 14.86
C ILE A 80 16.92 21.13 15.78
N THR A 81 16.92 22.45 15.91
CA THR A 81 16.03 23.18 16.82
C THR A 81 14.90 23.92 16.10
N LYS A 82 14.96 24.02 14.77
CA LYS A 82 13.99 24.71 13.92
C LYS A 82 13.81 23.95 12.61
N GLY A 83 12.69 24.17 11.93
CA GLY A 83 12.37 23.59 10.62
C GLY A 83 11.08 22.78 10.68
N SER A 84 10.86 21.96 9.67
CA SER A 84 9.74 21.03 9.63
C SER A 84 10.23 19.60 9.45
N LEU A 85 9.61 18.66 10.15
CA LEU A 85 9.90 17.23 9.99
C LEU A 85 8.65 16.53 9.48
N TYR A 86 8.75 15.94 8.30
CA TYR A 86 7.76 14.97 7.88
C TYR A 86 8.03 13.62 8.53
N THR A 87 6.98 12.92 8.92
CA THR A 87 7.05 11.69 9.71
C THR A 87 6.51 10.47 8.98
N TYR A 88 5.91 10.62 7.79
CA TYR A 88 5.31 9.55 6.98
C TYR A 88 5.44 9.82 5.47
N PRO A 89 5.64 8.79 4.61
CA PRO A 89 5.87 7.37 4.94
C PRO A 89 7.28 7.09 5.46
N LYS A 90 8.19 8.05 5.28
CA LYS A 90 9.54 8.07 5.82
C LYS A 90 9.78 9.43 6.45
N CYS A 91 10.71 9.49 7.39
CA CYS A 91 11.10 10.77 7.96
C CYS A 91 11.89 11.57 6.93
N PHE A 92 11.57 12.85 6.79
CA PHE A 92 12.41 13.77 6.02
C PHE A 92 12.35 15.18 6.61
N TYR A 93 13.51 15.81 6.70
CA TYR A 93 13.65 17.15 7.25
C TYR A 93 13.56 18.21 6.16
N ILE A 94 12.89 19.31 6.48
CA ILE A 94 12.81 20.52 5.69
C ILE A 94 13.34 21.67 6.55
N GLU A 95 14.31 22.41 6.04
CA GLU A 95 14.95 23.50 6.77
C GLU A 95 13.99 24.63 7.15
N LYS A 96 12.94 24.83 6.33
CA LYS A 96 11.90 25.82 6.58
C LYS A 96 10.88 25.30 7.59
N SER A 97 10.53 26.14 8.56
CA SER A 97 9.38 25.94 9.47
C SER A 97 8.05 25.94 8.73
N ILE A 98 6.99 25.46 9.36
CA ILE A 98 5.65 25.43 8.73
C ILE A 98 5.17 26.84 8.40
N LYS A 99 5.47 27.83 9.26
CA LYS A 99 5.14 29.24 9.03
C LYS A 99 5.88 29.80 7.80
N GLU A 100 7.18 29.53 7.69
CA GLU A 100 7.96 29.96 6.51
C GLU A 100 7.50 29.27 5.24
N LEU A 101 7.04 28.01 5.31
CA LEU A 101 6.42 27.32 4.19
C LEU A 101 5.10 28.00 3.81
N THR A 102 4.22 28.36 4.73
CA THR A 102 2.96 29.04 4.37
C THR A 102 3.13 30.35 3.60
N GLU A 103 4.19 31.09 3.89
CA GLU A 103 4.47 32.39 3.28
C GLU A 103 5.19 32.30 1.93
N TYR A 104 5.73 31.12 1.60
CA TYR A 104 6.57 30.94 0.42
C TYR A 104 5.75 30.95 -0.88
N LYS A 105 5.98 31.93 -1.77
CA LYS A 105 5.09 32.24 -2.92
C LYS A 105 4.75 31.05 -3.82
N ASP A 106 5.72 30.22 -4.16
CA ASP A 106 5.52 29.06 -5.05
C ASP A 106 5.88 27.75 -4.36
N LEU A 107 4.95 27.26 -3.54
CA LEU A 107 5.11 26.01 -2.79
C LEU A 107 5.15 24.77 -3.68
N SER A 108 4.49 24.85 -4.84
CA SER A 108 4.44 23.78 -5.83
C SER A 108 5.79 23.48 -6.49
N SER A 109 6.72 24.43 -6.47
CA SER A 109 8.06 24.27 -7.06
C SER A 109 9.17 24.04 -6.02
N PHE A 110 8.86 24.13 -4.72
CA PHE A 110 9.82 23.96 -3.63
C PHE A 110 10.33 22.51 -3.51
N LYS A 111 11.37 22.13 -4.22
CA LYS A 111 11.93 20.77 -4.08
C LYS A 111 12.71 20.64 -2.77
N PRO A 112 12.28 19.79 -1.81
CA PRO A 112 13.10 19.53 -0.64
C PRO A 112 14.41 18.86 -1.09
N SER A 113 15.53 19.26 -0.50
CA SER A 113 16.82 18.64 -0.78
C SER A 113 16.81 17.20 -0.24
N LEU A 114 16.72 16.22 -1.15
CA LEU A 114 16.64 14.80 -0.82
C LEU A 114 17.93 14.24 -0.18
N GLU A 115 19.06 14.93 -0.31
CA GLU A 115 20.32 14.55 0.36
C GLU A 115 20.19 14.57 1.89
N LEU A 116 19.23 15.31 2.44
CA LEU A 116 18.89 15.36 3.87
C LEU A 116 17.74 14.40 4.27
N GLY A 117 17.11 13.73 3.29
CA GLY A 117 15.92 12.88 3.48
C GLY A 117 16.19 11.53 4.15
N GLN A 118 17.45 11.21 4.43
CA GLN A 118 17.86 10.04 5.22
C GLN A 118 18.71 10.42 6.43
N SER A 119 18.85 11.70 6.75
CA SER A 119 19.92 12.17 7.63
C SER A 119 19.46 12.66 9.00
N VAL A 120 18.30 12.26 9.50
CA VAL A 120 17.81 12.70 10.82
C VAL A 120 17.52 11.55 11.78
N LYS A 121 18.00 11.71 13.02
CA LYS A 121 17.65 10.90 14.18
C LYS A 121 16.57 11.65 14.95
N PHE A 122 15.50 10.95 15.30
CA PHE A 122 14.44 11.52 16.12
C PHE A 122 14.31 10.66 17.37
N ASN A 123 14.97 11.08 18.43
CA ASN A 123 14.96 10.39 19.70
C ASN A 123 13.73 10.81 20.51
N ILE A 124 12.97 9.82 20.99
CA ILE A 124 11.81 10.04 21.84
C ILE A 124 11.60 8.85 22.77
N LEU A 125 11.06 9.09 23.97
CA LEU A 125 10.66 7.99 24.86
C LEU A 125 9.50 7.22 24.25
N PRO A 126 9.56 5.88 24.14
CA PRO A 126 8.49 5.08 23.52
C PRO A 126 7.16 5.13 24.29
N GLY A 127 7.19 5.54 25.57
CA GLY A 127 6.04 5.80 26.41
C GLY A 127 6.45 6.49 27.72
N PRO A 128 5.48 6.88 28.56
CA PRO A 128 5.72 7.70 29.75
C PRO A 128 6.59 7.00 30.81
N ASN A 129 6.62 5.67 30.83
CA ASN A 129 7.38 4.88 31.80
C ASN A 129 8.74 4.39 31.26
N ALA A 130 9.08 4.75 30.02
CA ALA A 130 10.29 4.27 29.38
C ALA A 130 11.54 4.93 29.96
N LYS A 131 12.62 4.16 30.07
CA LYS A 131 13.91 4.63 30.60
C LYS A 131 14.93 4.99 29.52
N SER A 132 14.66 4.63 28.27
CA SER A 132 15.53 4.84 27.13
C SER A 132 14.71 5.33 25.95
N THR A 133 15.30 6.22 25.16
CA THR A 133 14.70 6.72 23.93
C THR A 133 14.83 5.71 22.80
N ILE A 134 13.95 5.84 21.81
CA ILE A 134 14.02 5.15 20.53
C ILE A 134 14.32 6.18 19.43
N ASP A 135 14.99 5.76 18.36
CA ASP A 135 15.07 6.55 17.14
C ASP A 135 13.83 6.27 16.27
N PHE A 136 12.83 7.15 16.38
CA PHE A 136 11.58 7.06 15.62
C PHE A 136 11.82 7.05 14.11
N CYS A 137 12.82 7.80 13.64
CA CYS A 137 13.16 7.92 12.21
C CYS A 137 14.13 6.85 11.72
N GLY A 138 14.70 6.07 12.64
CA GLY A 138 15.63 5.00 12.38
C GLY A 138 15.05 3.81 11.61
N LYS A 139 15.90 2.81 11.38
CA LYS A 139 15.51 1.57 10.69
C LYS A 139 14.78 0.63 11.66
N HIS A 140 13.48 0.46 11.44
CA HIS A 140 12.65 -0.48 12.19
C HIS A 140 12.44 -1.77 11.39
N ASN A 141 13.04 -2.87 11.85
CA ASN A 141 13.02 -4.15 11.12
C ASN A 141 11.60 -4.66 10.87
N THR A 142 10.72 -4.57 11.87
CA THR A 142 9.32 -5.00 11.76
C THR A 142 8.56 -4.20 10.72
N LEU A 143 8.73 -2.86 10.71
CA LEU A 143 8.15 -1.97 9.70
C LEU A 143 8.60 -2.36 8.29
N PHE A 144 9.90 -2.60 8.12
CA PHE A 144 10.49 -3.01 6.85
C PHE A 144 9.94 -4.35 6.36
N ILE A 145 9.88 -5.36 7.23
CA ILE A 145 9.33 -6.68 6.91
C ILE A 145 7.87 -6.56 6.46
N ILE A 146 7.04 -5.79 7.16
CA ILE A 146 5.63 -5.62 6.79
C ILE A 146 5.51 -4.93 5.43
N GLN A 147 6.28 -3.87 5.18
CA GLN A 147 6.32 -3.23 3.86
C GLN A 147 6.72 -4.21 2.76
N ALA A 148 7.75 -5.03 3.00
CA ALA A 148 8.19 -6.06 2.06
C ALA A 148 7.10 -7.12 1.82
N VAL A 149 6.38 -7.53 2.87
CA VAL A 149 5.25 -8.47 2.75
C VAL A 149 4.13 -7.85 1.91
N VAL A 150 3.74 -6.60 2.16
CA VAL A 150 2.69 -5.91 1.38
C VAL A 150 3.06 -5.81 -0.09
N VAL A 151 4.25 -5.29 -0.39
CA VAL A 151 4.71 -5.16 -1.79
C VAL A 151 4.91 -6.53 -2.44
N GLY A 152 5.51 -7.48 -1.72
CA GLY A 152 5.80 -8.83 -2.22
C GLY A 152 4.54 -9.62 -2.54
N THR A 153 3.60 -9.70 -1.58
CA THR A 153 2.33 -10.42 -1.79
C THR A 153 1.45 -9.76 -2.85
N GLY A 154 1.43 -8.42 -2.92
CA GLY A 154 0.76 -7.69 -4.00
C GLY A 154 1.35 -8.01 -5.37
N SER A 155 2.68 -8.02 -5.48
CA SER A 155 3.39 -8.34 -6.73
C SER A 155 3.15 -9.77 -7.18
N ILE A 156 3.23 -10.74 -6.25
CA ILE A 156 2.93 -12.15 -6.52
C ILE A 156 1.49 -12.32 -7.02
N SER A 157 0.53 -11.66 -6.37
CA SER A 157 -0.87 -11.71 -6.79
C SER A 157 -1.05 -11.18 -8.22
N ALA A 158 -0.44 -10.05 -8.56
CA ALA A 158 -0.50 -9.48 -9.90
C ALA A 158 0.12 -10.41 -10.96
N VAL A 159 1.29 -11.01 -10.67
CA VAL A 159 1.96 -11.96 -11.56
C VAL A 159 1.10 -13.21 -11.79
N LEU A 160 0.55 -13.79 -10.73
CA LEU A 160 -0.38 -14.93 -10.83
C LEU A 160 -1.60 -14.56 -11.67
N GLN A 161 -2.15 -13.35 -11.51
CA GLN A 161 -3.28 -12.88 -12.30
C GLN A 161 -2.98 -12.79 -13.80
N VAL A 162 -1.77 -12.36 -14.17
CA VAL A 162 -1.32 -12.33 -15.57
C VAL A 162 -1.18 -13.75 -16.11
N ILE A 163 -0.54 -14.66 -15.36
CA ILE A 163 -0.36 -16.07 -15.76
C ILE A 163 -1.72 -16.74 -15.99
N ILE A 164 -2.66 -16.61 -15.06
CA ILE A 164 -3.98 -17.25 -15.20
C ILE A 164 -4.80 -16.62 -16.34
N SER A 165 -4.62 -15.33 -16.63
CA SER A 165 -5.27 -14.68 -17.78
C SER A 165 -4.76 -15.27 -19.09
N VAL A 166 -3.43 -15.43 -19.25
CA VAL A 166 -2.83 -16.07 -20.42
C VAL A 166 -3.29 -17.52 -20.58
N LEU A 167 -3.27 -18.30 -19.49
CA LEU A 167 -3.75 -19.68 -19.51
C LEU A 167 -5.23 -19.77 -19.91
N THR A 168 -6.07 -18.85 -19.42
CA THR A 168 -7.49 -18.82 -19.76
C THR A 168 -7.72 -18.50 -21.23
N ILE A 169 -6.93 -17.58 -21.81
CA ILE A 169 -6.96 -17.29 -23.25
C ILE A 169 -6.62 -18.55 -24.06
N LEU A 170 -5.58 -19.30 -23.68
CA LEU A 170 -5.22 -20.56 -24.35
C LEU A 170 -6.35 -21.61 -24.29
N ILE A 171 -7.05 -21.70 -23.16
CA ILE A 171 -8.22 -22.59 -23.00
C ILE A 171 -9.35 -22.18 -23.96
N ILE A 172 -9.60 -20.89 -24.13
CA ILE A 172 -10.64 -20.37 -25.05
C ILE A 172 -10.33 -20.78 -26.49
N PHE A 173 -9.06 -20.73 -26.91
CA PHE A 173 -8.61 -21.18 -28.23
C PHE A 173 -8.56 -22.70 -28.41
N GLY A 174 -8.91 -23.48 -27.38
CA GLY A 174 -9.08 -24.93 -27.49
C GLY A 174 -7.83 -25.76 -27.24
N CYS A 175 -6.75 -25.16 -26.74
CA CYS A 175 -5.67 -25.94 -26.15
C CYS A 175 -6.24 -26.79 -24.99
N CYS A 176 -5.94 -28.09 -25.00
CA CYS A 176 -6.34 -29.05 -23.94
C CYS A 176 -7.86 -29.33 -23.83
N LYS A 177 -8.57 -29.51 -24.97
CA LYS A 177 -10.02 -29.84 -25.02
C LYS A 177 -10.44 -31.02 -24.11
N TYR A 178 -9.56 -31.98 -23.83
CA TYR A 178 -9.89 -33.18 -23.04
C TYR A 178 -9.61 -33.06 -21.54
N SER A 179 -9.04 -31.94 -21.08
CA SER A 179 -8.72 -31.72 -19.66
C SER A 179 -9.60 -30.63 -19.05
N ASN A 180 -9.85 -30.72 -17.74
CA ASN A 180 -10.54 -29.68 -16.98
C ASN A 180 -9.57 -28.56 -16.57
N MET A 181 -8.92 -27.95 -17.56
CA MET A 181 -8.00 -26.83 -17.35
C MET A 181 -8.59 -25.65 -16.56
N PRO A 182 -9.90 -25.31 -16.67
CA PRO A 182 -10.50 -24.28 -15.82
C PRO A 182 -10.37 -24.56 -14.30
N LEU A 183 -10.34 -25.83 -13.88
CA LEU A 183 -10.12 -26.17 -12.46
C LEU A 183 -8.69 -25.83 -12.02
N VAL A 184 -7.68 -26.15 -12.83
CA VAL A 184 -6.27 -25.83 -12.55
C VAL A 184 -6.10 -24.32 -12.43
N VAL A 185 -6.68 -23.58 -13.37
CA VAL A 185 -6.69 -22.11 -13.38
C VAL A 185 -7.39 -21.53 -12.14
N ALA A 186 -8.50 -22.12 -11.70
CA ALA A 186 -9.20 -21.71 -10.47
C ALA A 186 -8.34 -21.92 -9.21
N VAL A 187 -7.62 -23.05 -9.12
CA VAL A 187 -6.73 -23.35 -7.98
C VAL A 187 -5.56 -22.36 -7.92
N ILE A 188 -4.92 -22.06 -9.05
CA ILE A 188 -3.86 -21.05 -9.12
C ILE A 188 -4.42 -19.66 -8.74
N GLY A 189 -5.62 -19.33 -9.22
CA GLY A 189 -6.31 -18.08 -8.86
C GLY A 189 -6.57 -17.95 -7.35
N LEU A 190 -6.83 -19.06 -6.64
CA LEU A 190 -7.00 -19.04 -5.18
C LEU A 190 -5.73 -18.59 -4.46
N PHE A 191 -4.54 -19.03 -4.92
CA PHE A 191 -3.27 -18.52 -4.38
C PHE A 191 -3.12 -17.02 -4.65
N GLY A 192 -3.47 -16.55 -5.85
CA GLY A 192 -3.49 -15.13 -6.18
C GLY A 192 -4.40 -14.31 -5.26
N PHE A 193 -5.58 -14.85 -4.95
CA PHE A 193 -6.55 -14.26 -4.02
C PHE A 193 -6.00 -14.18 -2.58
N ILE A 194 -5.40 -15.25 -2.07
CA ILE A 194 -4.79 -15.27 -0.73
C ILE A 194 -3.66 -14.24 -0.64
N CYS A 195 -2.81 -14.14 -1.66
CA CYS A 195 -1.77 -13.12 -1.73
C CYS A 195 -2.36 -11.70 -1.76
N ALA A 196 -3.43 -11.47 -2.51
CA ALA A 196 -4.12 -10.16 -2.51
C ALA A 196 -4.70 -9.81 -1.13
N ALA A 197 -5.27 -10.79 -0.43
CA ALA A 197 -5.84 -10.61 0.90
C ALA A 197 -4.74 -10.28 1.93
N ALA A 198 -3.60 -10.98 1.86
CA ALA A 198 -2.43 -10.69 2.67
C ALA A 198 -1.87 -9.29 2.39
N CYS A 199 -1.84 -8.86 1.13
CA CYS A 199 -1.43 -7.51 0.74
C CYS A 199 -2.33 -6.44 1.36
N LEU A 200 -3.65 -6.56 1.19
CA LEU A 200 -4.62 -5.61 1.75
C LEU A 200 -4.59 -5.60 3.29
N GLY A 201 -4.59 -6.79 3.91
CA GLY A 201 -4.53 -6.92 5.37
C GLY A 201 -3.24 -6.36 5.95
N GLY A 202 -2.11 -6.64 5.31
CA GLY A 202 -0.81 -6.08 5.66
C GLY A 202 -0.77 -4.56 5.52
N PHE A 203 -1.37 -3.99 4.47
CA PHE A 203 -1.45 -2.55 4.27
C PHE A 203 -2.32 -1.86 5.34
N VAL A 204 -3.46 -2.44 5.68
CA VAL A 204 -4.32 -1.93 6.76
C VAL A 204 -3.61 -2.01 8.11
N TYR A 205 -2.93 -3.13 8.40
CA TYR A 205 -2.15 -3.29 9.62
C TYR A 205 -1.00 -2.28 9.70
N PHE A 206 -0.23 -2.13 8.61
CA PHE A 206 0.83 -1.13 8.49
C PHE A 206 0.33 0.28 8.81
N THR A 207 -0.82 0.67 8.24
CA THR A 207 -1.38 2.01 8.41
C THR A 207 -1.87 2.24 9.84
N LYS A 208 -2.56 1.25 10.44
CA LYS A 208 -3.10 1.38 11.81
C LYS A 208 -2.02 1.32 12.89
N SER A 209 -1.01 0.48 12.69
CA SER A 209 0.04 0.22 13.68
C SER A 209 1.33 0.99 13.40
N TYR A 210 1.33 1.94 12.48
CA TYR A 210 2.55 2.62 12.02
C TYR A 210 3.45 3.13 13.15
N TYR A 211 2.84 3.78 14.15
CA TYR A 211 3.54 4.31 15.32
C TYR A 211 4.16 3.23 16.19
N THR A 212 3.40 2.17 16.47
CA THR A 212 3.89 1.01 17.22
C THR A 212 4.98 0.26 16.47
N LEU A 213 4.86 0.17 15.14
CA LEU A 213 5.88 -0.44 14.27
C LEU A 213 7.18 0.38 14.20
N ARG A 214 7.14 1.64 14.63
CA ARG A 214 8.31 2.51 14.86
C ARG A 214 8.77 2.55 16.31
N GLY A 215 8.25 1.67 17.16
CA GLY A 215 8.72 1.45 18.52
C GLY A 215 8.00 2.24 19.61
N LEU A 216 6.97 3.04 19.29
CA LEU A 216 6.11 3.63 20.33
C LEU A 216 5.27 2.53 20.99
N GLU A 217 4.94 2.69 22.27
CA GLU A 217 4.11 1.71 23.00
C GLU A 217 2.71 1.60 22.39
N SER A 218 2.13 2.72 21.95
CA SER A 218 0.78 2.73 21.40
C SER A 218 0.51 3.96 20.50
N LYS A 219 -0.66 4.00 19.86
CA LYS A 219 -1.13 5.16 19.08
C LYS A 219 -1.44 6.34 20.00
N GLU A 220 -1.98 6.07 21.19
CA GLU A 220 -2.36 7.07 22.19
C GLU A 220 -1.13 7.83 22.72
N VAL A 221 0.02 7.14 22.84
CA VAL A 221 1.29 7.80 23.16
C VAL A 221 1.69 8.78 22.05
N ALA A 222 1.56 8.37 20.78
CA ALA A 222 1.86 9.24 19.64
C ALA A 222 0.98 10.50 19.64
N GLU A 223 -0.33 10.34 19.91
CA GLU A 223 -1.28 11.45 20.03
C GLU A 223 -0.94 12.37 21.21
N THR A 224 -0.58 11.80 22.36
CA THR A 224 -0.16 12.55 23.55
C THR A 224 1.05 13.43 23.25
N TYR A 225 2.04 12.89 22.54
CA TYR A 225 3.22 13.64 22.10
C TYR A 225 2.92 14.63 20.97
N GLY A 226 1.71 14.64 20.41
CA GLY A 226 1.32 15.52 19.31
C GLY A 226 1.93 15.12 17.96
N LEU A 227 2.18 13.83 17.75
CA LEU A 227 2.48 13.31 16.42
C LEU A 227 1.20 13.30 15.57
N PRO A 228 1.30 13.60 14.26
CA PRO A 228 0.13 13.77 13.39
C PRO A 228 -0.65 12.48 13.18
N GLU A 229 -1.94 12.57 12.84
CA GLU A 229 -2.64 11.34 12.47
C GLU A 229 -2.06 10.76 11.17
N GLN A 230 -1.81 9.45 11.18
CA GLN A 230 -1.32 8.77 10.00
C GLN A 230 -2.42 8.68 8.96
N GLY A 231 -2.27 9.47 7.90
CA GLY A 231 -3.16 9.44 6.75
C GLY A 231 -3.10 8.08 6.06
N ASN A 232 -4.28 7.54 5.72
CA ASN A 232 -4.36 6.36 4.88
C ASN A 232 -4.11 6.76 3.42
N ASN A 233 -3.15 6.13 2.74
CA ASN A 233 -3.00 6.31 1.30
C ASN A 233 -4.18 5.61 0.62
N ILE A 234 -5.27 6.35 0.42
CA ILE A 234 -6.52 5.83 -0.13
C ILE A 234 -6.32 5.21 -1.52
N TYR A 235 -5.37 5.72 -2.32
CA TYR A 235 -5.05 5.14 -3.62
C TYR A 235 -4.43 3.76 -3.48
N TYR A 236 -3.51 3.56 -2.54
CA TYR A 236 -2.98 2.22 -2.24
C TYR A 236 -4.03 1.30 -1.65
N LEU A 237 -4.89 1.79 -0.74
CA LEU A 237 -5.99 0.99 -0.20
C LEU A 237 -6.92 0.50 -1.32
N LEU A 238 -7.33 1.40 -2.22
CA LEU A 238 -8.20 1.09 -3.35
C LEU A 238 -7.50 0.19 -4.37
N ALA A 239 -6.20 0.36 -4.60
CA ALA A 239 -5.41 -0.52 -5.45
C ALA A 239 -5.37 -1.95 -4.87
N CYS A 240 -5.04 -2.12 -3.59
CA CYS A 240 -5.04 -3.42 -2.91
C CYS A 240 -6.44 -4.05 -2.92
N GLY A 241 -7.49 -3.27 -2.65
CA GLY A 241 -8.88 -3.71 -2.74
C GLY A 241 -9.28 -4.14 -4.16
N GLY A 242 -8.88 -3.38 -5.18
CA GLY A 242 -9.13 -3.69 -6.58
C GLY A 242 -8.46 -4.99 -7.03
N VAL A 243 -7.21 -5.24 -6.62
CA VAL A 243 -6.52 -6.52 -6.89
C VAL A 243 -7.24 -7.68 -6.21
N LEU A 244 -7.68 -7.52 -4.96
CA LEU A 244 -8.42 -8.54 -4.23
C LEU A 244 -9.76 -8.88 -4.91
N VAL A 245 -10.54 -7.86 -5.27
CA VAL A 245 -11.82 -8.03 -5.97
C VAL A 245 -11.61 -8.67 -7.33
N SER A 246 -10.57 -8.27 -8.08
CA SER A 246 -10.23 -8.87 -9.37
C SER A 246 -9.98 -10.38 -9.25
N ASN A 247 -9.16 -10.78 -8.27
CA ASN A 247 -8.86 -12.18 -8.01
C ASN A 247 -10.12 -12.95 -7.58
N LEU A 248 -10.95 -12.38 -6.71
CA LEU A 248 -12.17 -13.01 -6.23
C LEU A 248 -13.17 -13.27 -7.37
N VAL A 249 -13.45 -12.24 -8.18
CA VAL A 249 -14.36 -12.35 -9.34
C VAL A 249 -13.85 -13.40 -10.30
N PHE A 250 -12.54 -13.40 -10.59
CA PHE A 250 -11.94 -14.39 -11.47
C PHE A 250 -12.13 -15.82 -10.96
N VAL A 251 -11.79 -16.07 -9.69
CA VAL A 251 -11.90 -17.40 -9.06
C VAL A 251 -13.33 -17.91 -9.10
N ILE A 252 -14.31 -17.08 -8.71
CA ILE A 252 -15.74 -17.45 -8.77
C ILE A 252 -16.14 -17.82 -10.20
N MET A 253 -15.79 -16.99 -11.18
CA MET A 253 -16.13 -17.22 -12.58
C MET A 253 -15.46 -18.49 -13.13
N MET A 254 -14.22 -18.80 -12.73
CA MET A 254 -13.55 -20.04 -13.13
C MET A 254 -14.18 -21.28 -12.52
N PHE A 255 -14.67 -21.23 -11.26
CA PHE A 255 -15.45 -22.32 -10.69
C PHE A 255 -16.76 -22.55 -11.44
N VAL A 256 -17.46 -21.48 -11.85
CA VAL A 256 -18.65 -21.58 -12.70
C VAL A 256 -18.30 -22.19 -14.06
N ALA A 257 -17.24 -21.72 -14.71
CA ALA A 257 -16.76 -22.24 -16.00
C ALA A 257 -16.35 -23.72 -15.91
N CYS A 258 -15.74 -24.15 -14.79
CA CYS A 258 -15.41 -25.53 -14.50
C CYS A 258 -16.67 -26.42 -14.44
N GLY A 259 -17.71 -25.98 -13.73
CA GLY A 259 -19.00 -26.68 -13.67
C GLY A 259 -19.65 -26.82 -15.05
N GLN A 260 -19.61 -25.76 -15.86
CA GLN A 260 -20.09 -25.79 -17.25
C GLN A 260 -19.24 -26.74 -18.12
N ARG A 261 -17.91 -26.70 -17.99
CA ARG A 261 -17.00 -27.53 -18.78
C ARG A 261 -17.17 -29.01 -18.49
N LYS A 262 -17.38 -29.39 -17.22
CA LYS A 262 -17.68 -30.77 -16.84
C LYS A 262 -18.92 -31.31 -17.56
N LYS A 263 -19.99 -30.52 -17.65
CA LYS A 263 -21.20 -30.89 -18.40
C LYS A 263 -20.92 -31.05 -19.90
N GLU A 264 -20.15 -30.14 -20.48
CA GLU A 264 -19.77 -30.22 -21.90
C GLU A 264 -18.97 -31.48 -22.23
N ILE A 265 -18.00 -31.86 -21.39
CA ILE A 265 -17.19 -33.07 -21.58
C ILE A 265 -18.05 -34.34 -21.51
N ILE A 266 -18.99 -34.40 -20.56
CA ILE A 266 -19.91 -35.55 -20.43
C ILE A 266 -20.81 -35.66 -21.67
N VAL A 267 -21.38 -34.54 -22.13
CA VAL A 267 -22.22 -34.53 -23.34
C VAL A 267 -21.41 -35.01 -24.54
N ASP A 268 -20.23 -34.42 -24.80
CA ASP A 268 -19.34 -34.80 -25.92
C ASP A 268 -19.03 -36.31 -25.91
N ALA A 269 -18.68 -36.87 -24.75
CA ALA A 269 -18.40 -38.30 -24.60
C ALA A 269 -19.62 -39.17 -24.89
N THR A 270 -20.81 -38.76 -24.45
CA THR A 270 -22.05 -39.52 -24.62
C THR A 270 -22.53 -39.50 -26.08
N THR A 271 -22.42 -38.38 -26.78
CA THR A 271 -22.71 -38.30 -28.22
C THR A 271 -21.74 -39.12 -29.06
N THR A 272 -20.46 -39.15 -28.69
CA THR A 272 -19.44 -39.94 -29.40
C THR A 272 -19.69 -41.45 -29.25
N LEU A 273 -20.19 -41.90 -28.10
CA LEU A 273 -20.56 -43.30 -27.86
C LEU A 273 -21.85 -43.73 -28.57
N LYS A 274 -22.82 -42.82 -28.76
CA LYS A 274 -24.08 -43.12 -29.49
C LYS A 274 -23.95 -43.10 -31.02
N GLY A 275 -22.87 -42.51 -31.55
CA GLY A 275 -22.57 -42.45 -32.98
C GLY A 275 -21.67 -43.59 -33.49
N LYS A 276 -21.30 -44.53 -32.62
CA LYS A 276 -20.68 -45.82 -32.96
C LYS A 276 -21.70 -46.92 -32.77
#